data_AF-A0A7C7Z101-F1
#
_entry.id   AF-A0A7C7Z101-F1
#
_cell.length_a   1.000
_cell.length_b   1.000
_cell.length_c   1.000
_cell.angle_alpha   90.00
_cell.angle_beta   90.00
_cell.angle_gamma   90.00
#
_symmetry.space_group_name_H-M   'P 1'
#
loop_
_entity.id
_entity.type
_entity.pdbx_description
1 polymer ?
#
loop_
_entity_poly.entity_id
_entity_poly.type
_entity_poly.pdbx_seq_one_letter_code
_entity_poly.pdbx_strand_id
1 'polypeptide(L)'
;MQSLPLAICSIDDDESDADSDITRQRILSAKQQLGDKVMILGHHYQRDSIVEHADETGDSFLLARKAADSKAEYIVFCGVHFMAESADI
;
A
#
# COMPACT_ATOMS: atom_id res chain seq x y z
N MET A 1 11.35 -2.67 -21.29
CA MET A 1 11.08 -1.95 -20.04
C MET A 1 9.71 -1.30 -20.23
N GLN A 2 8.65 -2.04 -19.93
CA GLN A 2 7.28 -1.51 -20.00
C GLN A 2 6.97 -0.96 -18.62
N SER A 3 6.71 0.33 -18.50
CA SER A 3 6.23 0.94 -17.26
C SER A 3 4.89 0.30 -16.91
N LEU A 4 4.74 -0.12 -15.66
CA LEU A 4 3.45 -0.60 -15.18
C LEU A 4 2.50 0.61 -15.14
N PRO A 5 1.25 0.49 -15.60
CA PRO A 5 0.30 1.58 -15.45
C PRO A 5 0.02 1.77 -13.95
N LEU A 6 0.58 2.84 -13.35
CA LEU A 6 0.28 3.24 -11.99
C LEU A 6 -1.21 3.66 -11.93
N ALA A 7 -2.07 2.75 -11.48
CA ALA A 7 -3.43 3.09 -11.13
C ALA A 7 -3.40 3.86 -9.80
N ILE A 8 -3.18 5.17 -9.87
CA ILE A 8 -3.29 6.06 -8.71
C ILE A 8 -4.78 6.21 -8.40
N CYS A 9 -5.22 5.61 -7.30
CA CYS A 9 -6.55 5.84 -6.73
C CYS A 9 -6.37 6.71 -5.49
N SER A 10 -6.66 8.00 -5.62
CA SER A 10 -6.77 8.92 -4.49
C SER A 10 -8.20 8.85 -3.97
N ILE A 11 -8.39 8.38 -2.74
CA ILE A 11 -9.70 8.38 -2.08
C ILE A 11 -9.75 9.62 -1.19
N ASP A 12 -10.38 10.68 -1.68
CA ASP A 12 -10.64 11.92 -0.94
C ASP A 12 -11.91 11.79 -0.08
N ASP A 13 -12.06 10.69 0.68
CA ASP A 13 -13.23 10.49 1.54
C ASP A 13 -12.95 11.00 2.97
N ASP A 14 -13.48 12.18 3.28
CA ASP A 14 -13.60 12.76 4.63
C ASP A 14 -14.43 11.89 5.61
N GLU A 15 -15.05 10.78 5.13
CA GLU A 15 -15.82 9.82 5.92
C GLU A 15 -15.22 8.40 5.91
N SER A 16 -13.88 8.25 5.89
CA SER A 16 -13.28 6.93 6.07
C SER A 16 -13.35 6.47 7.55
N ASP A 17 -14.27 5.55 7.85
CA ASP A 17 -14.22 4.73 9.08
C ASP A 17 -13.12 3.66 8.91
N ALA A 18 -11.88 4.12 8.74
CA ALA A 18 -10.72 3.26 8.51
C ALA A 18 -10.48 2.29 9.68
N ASP A 19 -10.91 2.69 10.89
CA ASP A 19 -10.81 1.91 12.11
C ASP A 19 -12.02 0.98 12.32
N SER A 20 -13.00 0.98 11.42
CA SER A 20 -14.15 0.06 11.48
C SER A 20 -13.73 -1.39 11.35
N ASP A 21 -14.32 -2.27 12.16
CA ASP A 21 -14.18 -3.73 12.00
C ASP A 21 -14.59 -4.19 10.59
N ILE A 22 -15.56 -3.51 9.97
CA ILE A 22 -16.01 -3.82 8.60
C ILE A 22 -14.90 -3.53 7.58
N THR A 23 -14.26 -2.36 7.69
CA THR A 23 -13.16 -1.95 6.80
C THR A 23 -11.98 -2.89 6.96
N ARG A 24 -11.58 -3.15 8.21
CA ARG A 24 -10.53 -4.12 8.56
C ARG A 24 -10.80 -5.48 7.94
N GLN A 25 -12.02 -6.02 8.08
CA GLN A 25 -12.37 -7.33 7.54
C GLN A 25 -12.35 -7.38 6.01
N ARG A 26 -12.72 -6.28 5.34
CA ARG A 26 -12.65 -6.17 3.88
C ARG A 26 -11.20 -6.17 3.39
N ILE A 27 -10.31 -5.43 4.06
CA ILE A 27 -8.87 -5.39 3.72
C ILE A 27 -8.28 -6.80 3.87
N LEU A 28 -8.55 -7.48 4.99
CA LEU A 28 -8.07 -8.84 5.23
C LEU A 28 -8.58 -9.84 4.17
N SER A 29 -9.87 -9.78 3.85
CA SER A 29 -10.47 -10.64 2.81
C SER A 29 -9.86 -10.39 1.43
N ALA A 30 -9.64 -9.13 1.06
CA ALA A 30 -9.02 -8.78 -0.22
C ALA A 30 -7.55 -9.23 -0.28
N LYS A 31 -6.78 -8.98 0.78
CA LYS A 31 -5.38 -9.45 0.89
C LYS A 31 -5.28 -10.96 0.78
N GLN A 32 -6.21 -11.69 1.41
CA GLN A 32 -6.27 -13.15 1.33
C GLN A 32 -6.62 -13.66 -0.08
N GLN A 33 -7.56 -13.00 -0.78
CA GLN A 33 -7.94 -13.36 -2.15
C GLN A 33 -6.81 -13.11 -3.16
N LEU A 34 -6.03 -12.04 -2.95
CA LEU A 34 -4.89 -11.69 -3.81
C LEU A 34 -3.64 -12.51 -3.49
N GLY A 35 -3.45 -12.91 -2.21
CA GLY A 35 -2.29 -13.68 -1.77
C GLY A 35 -0.98 -12.98 -2.11
N ASP A 36 -0.01 -13.73 -2.64
CA ASP A 36 1.32 -13.20 -3.00
C ASP A 36 1.31 -12.23 -4.18
N LYS A 37 0.14 -12.00 -4.82
CA LYS A 37 0.01 -11.01 -5.90
C LYS A 37 -0.03 -9.58 -5.39
N VAL A 38 -0.25 -9.35 -4.09
CA VAL A 38 -0.30 -8.01 -3.50
C VAL A 38 0.77 -7.84 -2.45
N MET A 39 1.39 -6.66 -2.43
CA MET A 39 2.28 -6.21 -1.37
C MET A 39 1.82 -4.85 -0.86
N ILE A 40 1.65 -4.71 0.45
CA ILE A 40 1.23 -3.48 1.10
C ILE A 40 2.42 -2.87 1.83
N LEU A 41 2.74 -1.62 1.50
CA LEU A 41 3.89 -0.89 2.02
C LEU A 41 3.41 0.29 2.87
N GLY A 42 3.78 0.32 4.16
CA GLY A 42 3.34 1.36 5.10
C GLY A 42 4.46 2.31 5.50
N HIS A 43 4.25 3.62 5.34
CA HIS A 43 5.19 4.60 5.89
C HIS A 43 5.10 4.64 7.42
N HIS A 44 6.22 4.85 8.12
CA HIS A 44 6.27 4.93 9.60
C HIS A 44 5.41 6.03 10.24
N TYR A 45 4.88 6.96 9.44
CA TYR A 45 4.01 8.04 9.93
C TYR A 45 2.53 7.72 9.77
N GLN A 46 2.18 6.53 9.30
CA GLN A 46 0.80 6.10 9.23
C GLN A 46 0.24 5.69 10.60
N ARG A 47 -1.09 5.73 10.72
CA ARG A 47 -1.82 5.27 11.90
C ARG A 47 -1.65 3.75 12.07
N ASP A 48 -1.75 3.27 13.31
CA ASP A 48 -1.62 1.84 13.64
C ASP A 48 -2.62 0.97 12.86
N SER A 49 -3.85 1.46 12.63
CA SER A 49 -4.89 0.79 11.83
C SER A 49 -4.55 0.62 10.35
N ILE A 50 -3.56 1.36 9.85
CA ILE A 50 -3.02 1.18 8.50
C ILE A 50 -1.78 0.28 8.56
N VAL A 51 -0.89 0.53 9.52
CA VAL A 51 0.36 -0.21 9.70
C VAL A 51 0.11 -1.70 9.94
N GLU A 52 -0.96 -2.06 10.66
CA GLU A 52 -1.32 -3.45 10.92
C GLU A 52 -1.63 -4.29 9.67
N HIS A 53 -1.89 -3.62 8.55
CA HIS A 53 -2.17 -4.28 7.26
C HIS A 53 -0.93 -4.34 6.36
N ALA A 54 0.11 -3.57 6.66
CA ALA A 54 1.34 -3.50 5.89
C ALA A 54 2.14 -4.80 6.01
N ASP A 55 2.72 -5.25 4.89
CA ASP A 55 3.69 -6.35 4.85
C ASP A 55 5.08 -5.87 5.28
N GLU A 56 5.41 -4.63 4.91
CA GLU A 56 6.67 -3.98 5.24
C GLU A 56 6.42 -2.54 5.66
N THR A 57 7.23 -2.04 6.60
CA THR A 57 7.15 -0.66 7.08
C THR A 57 8.51 0.02 6.98
N GLY A 58 8.54 1.27 6.54
CA GLY A 58 9.80 1.95 6.25
C GLY A 58 9.66 3.44 6.02
N ASP A 59 10.82 4.07 5.80
CA ASP A 59 10.89 5.36 5.10
C ASP A 59 10.70 5.17 3.58
N SER A 60 10.59 6.28 2.85
CA SER A 60 10.40 6.22 1.38
C SER A 60 11.48 5.43 0.65
N PHE A 61 12.74 5.50 1.10
CA PHE A 61 13.84 4.87 0.39
C PHE A 61 13.79 3.35 0.54
N LEU A 62 13.58 2.87 1.77
CA LEU A 62 13.40 1.45 2.05
C LEU A 62 12.18 0.90 1.30
N LEU A 63 11.06 1.61 1.34
CA LEU A 63 9.83 1.15 0.69
C LEU A 63 9.95 1.13 -0.84
N ALA A 64 10.58 2.14 -1.46
CA ALA A 64 10.84 2.13 -2.89
C ALA A 64 11.76 0.97 -3.30
N ARG A 65 12.80 0.68 -2.51
CA ARG A 65 13.68 -0.47 -2.75
C ARG A 65 12.93 -1.80 -2.64
N LYS A 66 12.10 -1.95 -1.61
CA LYS A 66 11.26 -3.13 -1.40
C LYS A 66 10.24 -3.32 -2.51
N ALA A 67 9.63 -2.24 -3.00
CA ALA A 67 8.73 -2.26 -4.14
C ALA A 67 9.46 -2.76 -5.40
N ALA A 68 10.64 -2.20 -5.71
CA ALA A 68 11.43 -2.58 -6.88
C ALA A 68 11.94 -4.04 -6.84
N ASP A 69 12.24 -4.56 -5.64
CA ASP A 69 12.68 -5.95 -5.45
C ASP A 69 11.49 -6.94 -5.35
N SER A 70 10.24 -6.44 -5.33
CA SER A 70 9.03 -7.28 -5.18
C SER A 70 8.67 -8.03 -6.46
N LYS A 71 8.01 -9.18 -6.28
CA LYS A 71 7.40 -9.97 -7.36
C LYS A 71 5.88 -9.84 -7.40
N ALA A 72 5.30 -9.05 -6.51
CA ALA A 72 3.87 -8.82 -6.45
C ALA A 72 3.39 -8.11 -7.73
N GLU A 73 2.21 -8.50 -8.21
CA GLU A 73 1.55 -7.87 -9.35
C GLU A 73 1.01 -6.48 -8.98
N TYR A 74 0.62 -6.31 -7.71
CA TYR A 74 0.03 -5.10 -7.15
C TYR A 74 0.84 -4.61 -5.96
N ILE A 75 1.23 -3.34 -5.98
CA ILE A 75 1.91 -2.69 -4.86
C ILE A 75 1.00 -1.57 -4.35
N VAL A 76 0.61 -1.66 -3.07
CA VAL A 76 -0.24 -0.67 -2.41
C VAL A 76 0.65 0.16 -1.47
N PHE A 77 0.85 1.43 -1.80
CA PHE A 77 1.58 2.37 -0.95
C PHE A 77 0.63 3.11 -0.01
N CYS A 78 0.73 2.80 1.28
CA CYS A 78 0.08 3.54 2.34
C CYS A 78 1.01 4.67 2.81
N GLY A 79 1.01 5.77 2.06
CA GLY A 79 1.89 6.94 2.27
C GLY A 79 1.33 8.22 1.65
N VAL A 80 2.11 9.30 1.67
CA VAL A 80 1.75 10.56 1.00
C VAL A 80 2.25 10.60 -0.45
N HIS A 81 1.51 11.29 -1.32
CA HIS A 81 1.61 11.22 -2.79
C HIS A 81 3.02 11.35 -3.39
N PHE A 82 3.94 12.09 -2.76
CA PHE A 82 5.31 12.27 -3.27
C PHE A 82 6.14 10.96 -3.35
N MET A 83 5.72 9.88 -2.67
CA MET A 83 6.46 8.61 -2.68
C MET A 83 6.08 7.67 -3.83
N ALA A 84 4.87 7.79 -4.38
CA ALA A 84 4.38 6.89 -5.42
C ALA A 84 5.11 7.09 -6.76
N GLU A 85 5.46 8.34 -7.10
CA GLU A 85 6.20 8.66 -8.34
C GLU A 85 7.65 8.17 -8.31
N SER A 86 8.28 8.06 -7.14
CA SER A 86 9.66 7.58 -7.00
C SER A 86 9.79 6.06 -7.06
N ALA A 87 8.70 5.32 -6.83
CA ALA A 87 8.66 3.86 -6.93
C ALA A 87 8.46 3.38 -8.39
N ASP A 88 8.09 4.28 -9.31
CA ASP A 88 7.84 4.00 -10.73
C ASP A 88 9.07 4.24 -11.64
N ILE A 89 10.26 4.41 -11.05
CA ILE A 89 11.56 4.52 -11.77
C ILE A 89 12.27 3.17 -11.77
#